data_AF-A0A2K3NT03-F1
#
_entry.id   AF-A0A2K3NT03-F1
#
_cell.length_a   1.000
_cell.length_b   1.000
_cell.length_c   1.000
_cell.angle_alpha   90.00
_cell.angle_beta   90.00
_cell.angle_gamma   90.00
#
_symmetry.space_group_name_H-M   'P 1'
#
loop_
_entity.id
_entity.type
_entity.pdbx_description
1 polymer ?
#
loop_
_entity_poly.entity_id
_entity_poly.type
_entity_poly.pdbx_seq_one_letter_code
_entity_poly.pdbx_strand_id
1 'polypeptide(L)'
;MSQLLPITEGEAVGLLKALHWVVGSGLHHVVFELDSQRIVDLVLTPKDATFELDAVVSDCLNLISFFQNCSMSFVWRHANIMAHNLAKASSSLASLQDH
;
A
#
# COMPACT_ATOMS: atom_id res chain seq x y z
N MET A 1 15.90 18.77 5.11
CA MET A 1 14.94 18.17 6.06
C MET A 1 13.64 17.95 5.32
N SER A 2 13.54 16.87 4.55
CA SER A 2 12.38 16.56 3.70
C SER A 2 11.27 15.91 4.54
N GLN A 3 10.35 16.73 5.05
CA GLN A 3 9.06 16.23 5.56
C GLN A 3 8.18 15.84 4.36
N LEU A 4 8.15 14.56 4.02
CA LEU A 4 7.25 14.01 3.00
C LEU A 4 6.97 12.52 3.32
N LEU A 5 6.50 12.21 4.53
CA LEU A 5 6.44 10.82 5.01
C LEU A 5 5.09 10.26 5.55
N PRO A 6 4.11 11.02 6.08
CA PRO A 6 2.95 10.35 6.70
C PRO A 6 1.97 9.71 5.70
N ILE A 7 1.88 10.24 4.48
CA ILE A 7 0.92 9.74 3.46
C ILE A 7 1.46 8.46 2.80
N THR A 8 2.76 8.42 2.50
CA THR A 8 3.41 7.25 1.89
C THR A 8 3.44 6.05 2.85
N GLU A 9 3.64 6.30 4.16
CA GLU A 9 3.67 5.25 5.18
C GLU A 9 2.29 4.59 5.35
N GLY A 10 1.21 5.38 5.43
CA GLY A 10 -0.15 4.85 5.53
C GLY A 10 -0.58 4.02 4.31
N GLU A 11 -0.21 4.45 3.11
CA GLU A 11 -0.47 3.72 1.85
C GLU A 11 0.33 2.41 1.79
N ALA A 12 1.60 2.43 2.21
CA ALA A 12 2.43 1.23 2.30
C ALA A 12 1.89 0.23 3.35
N VAL A 13 1.47 0.71 4.52
CA VAL A 13 0.84 -0.15 5.56
C VAL A 13 -0.47 -0.74 5.05
N GLY A 14 -1.26 0.03 4.30
CA GLY A 14 -2.48 -0.45 3.66
C GLY A 14 -2.21 -1.59 2.67
N LEU A 15 -1.21 -1.41 1.80
CA LEU A 15 -0.76 -2.45 0.88
C LEU A 15 -0.26 -3.70 1.60
N LEU A 16 0.57 -3.55 2.64
CA LEU A 16 1.09 -4.66 3.43
C LEU A 16 -0.03 -5.51 4.05
N LYS A 17 -1.05 -4.86 4.64
CA LYS A 17 -2.23 -5.54 5.18
C LYS A 17 -3.02 -6.27 4.10
N ALA A 18 -3.21 -5.65 2.93
CA ALA A 18 -3.90 -6.28 1.81
C ALA A 18 -3.13 -7.52 1.31
N LEU A 19 -1.80 -7.45 1.21
CA LEU A 19 -0.96 -8.59 0.84
C LEU A 19 -1.11 -9.75 1.82
N HIS A 20 -1.01 -9.49 3.12
CA HIS A 20 -1.23 -10.53 4.14
C HIS A 20 -2.63 -11.14 4.08
N TRP A 21 -3.66 -10.33 3.85
CA TRP A 21 -5.03 -10.82 3.72
C TRP A 21 -5.20 -11.74 2.52
N VAL A 22 -4.62 -11.38 1.37
CA VAL A 22 -4.63 -12.21 0.15
C VAL A 22 -3.91 -13.54 0.39
N VAL A 23 -2.73 -13.52 1.03
CA VAL A 23 -2.00 -14.76 1.40
C VAL A 23 -2.87 -15.64 2.29
N GLY A 24 -3.42 -15.07 3.38
CA GLY A 24 -4.26 -15.81 4.32
C GLY A 24 -5.57 -16.34 3.72
N SER A 25 -6.05 -15.71 2.64
CA SER A 25 -7.29 -16.09 1.95
C SER A 25 -7.08 -17.11 0.83
N GLY A 26 -5.83 -17.48 0.49
CA GLY A 26 -5.53 -18.43 -0.58
C GLY A 26 -5.89 -17.92 -1.99
N LEU A 27 -5.90 -16.59 -2.19
CA LEU A 27 -6.20 -15.99 -3.48
C LEU A 27 -4.93 -15.95 -4.35
N HIS A 28 -5.03 -16.47 -5.58
CA HIS A 28 -3.88 -16.66 -6.47
C HIS A 28 -3.78 -15.68 -7.64
N HIS A 29 -4.88 -15.00 -8.01
CA HIS A 29 -4.92 -14.04 -9.11
C HIS A 29 -5.53 -12.74 -8.60
N VAL A 30 -4.68 -11.79 -8.19
CA VAL A 30 -5.13 -10.53 -7.58
C VAL A 30 -4.51 -9.35 -8.30
N VAL A 31 -5.35 -8.36 -8.57
CA VAL A 31 -4.93 -7.03 -9.02
C VAL A 31 -5.02 -6.09 -7.82
N PHE A 32 -3.91 -5.46 -7.46
CA PHE A 32 -3.88 -4.43 -6.44
C PHE A 32 -3.99 -3.05 -7.11
N GLU A 33 -5.09 -2.37 -6.84
CA GLU A 33 -5.34 -1.00 -7.29
C GLU A 33 -4.94 -0.02 -6.19
N LEU A 34 -4.00 0.87 -6.49
CA LEU A 34 -3.44 1.83 -5.53
C LEU A 34 -3.70 3.26 -5.99
N ASP A 35 -4.04 4.16 -5.07
CA ASP A 35 -4.16 5.60 -5.33
C ASP A 35 -2.82 6.35 -5.18
N SER A 36 -1.72 5.60 -5.05
CA SER A 36 -0.37 6.10 -4.88
C SER A 36 0.51 5.69 -6.04
N GLN A 37 0.70 6.62 -6.99
CA GLN A 37 1.60 6.40 -8.12
C GLN A 37 3.03 6.08 -7.64
N ARG A 38 3.47 6.71 -6.54
CA ARG A 38 4.79 6.47 -5.96
C ARG A 38 4.99 5.03 -5.50
N ILE A 39 4.00 4.43 -4.82
CA ILE A 39 4.09 3.03 -4.39
C ILE A 39 4.06 2.10 -5.61
N VAL A 40 3.21 2.39 -6.61
CA VAL A 40 3.17 1.64 -7.86
C VAL A 40 4.53 1.67 -8.58
N ASP A 41 5.14 2.84 -8.70
CA ASP A 41 6.45 3.02 -9.34
C ASP A 41 7.55 2.27 -8.57
N LEU A 42 7.55 2.32 -7.23
CA LEU A 42 8.50 1.60 -6.38
C LEU A 42 8.39 0.08 -6.52
N VAL A 43 7.18 -0.44 -6.67
CA VAL A 43 6.95 -1.88 -6.86
C VAL A 43 7.31 -2.33 -8.27
N LEU A 44 6.89 -1.58 -9.29
CA LEU A 44 7.12 -1.95 -10.69
C LEU A 44 8.57 -1.74 -11.12
N THR A 45 9.26 -0.77 -10.53
CA THR A 45 10.64 -0.42 -10.89
C THR A 45 11.54 -0.30 -9.65
N PRO A 46 11.87 -1.42 -8.97
CA PRO A 46 12.64 -1.38 -7.72
C PRO A 46 14.09 -0.87 -7.86
N LYS A 47 14.60 -0.77 -9.11
CA LYS A 47 16.02 -0.48 -9.40
C LYS A 47 16.46 0.95 -9.07
N ASP A 48 15.53 1.90 -8.98
CA ASP A 48 15.80 3.29 -8.63
C ASP A 48 15.48 3.63 -7.17
N ALA A 49 15.13 2.63 -6.36
CA ALA A 49 14.86 2.81 -4.94
C ALA A 49 16.19 3.00 -4.18
N THR A 50 16.70 4.23 -4.18
CA THR A 50 17.89 4.62 -3.41
C THR A 50 17.62 4.47 -1.92
N PHE A 51 18.09 3.35 -1.33
CA PHE A 51 18.48 3.05 0.07
C PHE A 51 17.73 3.61 1.30
N GLU A 52 16.73 4.48 1.15
CA GLU A 52 15.76 4.88 2.18
C GLU A 52 14.37 4.36 1.80
N LEU A 53 14.30 3.07 1.44
CA LEU A 53 13.02 2.39 1.46
C LEU A 53 12.63 2.17 2.92
N ASP A 54 11.51 2.76 3.31
CA ASP A 54 10.90 2.53 4.60
C ASP A 54 10.68 1.02 4.82
N ALA A 55 10.84 0.53 6.05
CA ALA A 55 10.84 -0.91 6.34
C ALA A 55 9.56 -1.59 5.80
N VAL A 56 8.42 -0.89 5.90
CA VAL A 56 7.12 -1.34 5.41
C VAL A 56 7.09 -1.56 3.90
N VAL A 57 7.76 -0.71 3.11
CA VAL A 57 7.82 -0.87 1.66
C VAL A 57 8.69 -2.07 1.30
N SER A 58 9.79 -2.27 2.01
CA SER A 58 10.65 -3.45 1.83
C SER A 58 9.88 -4.75 2.12
N ASP A 59 9.06 -4.76 3.17
CA ASP A 59 8.20 -5.90 3.51
C ASP A 59 7.14 -6.16 2.44
N CYS A 60 6.53 -5.11 1.89
CA CYS A 60 5.62 -5.22 0.75
C CYS A 60 6.29 -5.91 -0.43
N LEU A 61 7.47 -5.42 -0.85
CA LEU A 61 8.21 -5.96 -2.00
C LEU A 61 8.58 -7.43 -1.82
N ASN A 62 9.04 -7.79 -0.61
CA ASN A 62 9.33 -9.17 -0.27
C ASN A 62 8.09 -10.06 -0.41
N LEU A 63 6.95 -9.66 0.14
CA LEU A 63 5.70 -10.41 0.01
C LEU A 63 5.25 -10.53 -1.45
N ILE A 64 5.30 -9.43 -2.21
CA ILE A 64 4.93 -9.38 -3.62
C ILE A 64 5.75 -10.39 -4.44
N SER A 65 7.04 -10.56 -4.12
CA SER A 65 7.91 -11.50 -4.83
C SER A 65 7.47 -12.97 -4.74
N PHE A 66 6.64 -13.34 -3.75
CA PHE A 66 6.09 -14.69 -3.60
C PHE A 66 4.81 -14.91 -4.42
N PHE A 67 4.20 -13.86 -4.98
CA PHE A 67 2.99 -14.01 -5.79
C PHE A 67 3.34 -14.27 -7.25
N GLN A 68 2.94 -15.44 -7.76
CA GLN A 68 3.16 -15.79 -9.17
C GLN A 68 2.27 -15.02 -10.15
N ASN A 69 1.06 -14.60 -9.73
CA ASN A 69 0.09 -13.90 -10.60
C ASN A 69 -0.51 -12.67 -9.91
N CYS A 70 0.34 -11.83 -9.32
CA CYS A 70 -0.06 -10.54 -8.79
C CYS A 70 0.28 -9.44 -9.80
N SER A 71 -0.66 -8.53 -10.06
CA SER A 71 -0.42 -7.31 -10.82
C SER A 71 -0.81 -6.08 -10.02
N MET A 72 -0.16 -4.96 -10.34
CA MET A 72 -0.43 -3.67 -9.69
C MET A 72 -0.76 -2.62 -10.73
N SER A 73 -1.76 -1.80 -10.41
CA SER A 73 -2.17 -0.67 -11.24
C SER A 73 -2.40 0.57 -10.39
N PHE A 74 -1.97 1.70 -10.92
CA PHE A 74 -2.34 3.00 -10.37
C PHE A 74 -3.77 3.35 -10.82
N VAL A 75 -4.61 3.76 -9.87
CA VAL A 75 -5.96 4.23 -10.12
C VAL A 75 -6.10 5.63 -9.53
N TRP A 76 -6.62 6.56 -10.33
CA TRP A 76 -6.83 7.94 -9.90
C TRP A 76 -7.71 8.00 -8.64
N ARG A 77 -7.35 8.85 -7.69
CA ARG A 77 -8.04 8.99 -6.39
C ARG A 77 -9.54 9.28 -6.52
N HIS A 78 -9.99 9.90 -7.61
CA HIS A 78 -11.43 10.12 -7.86
C HIS A 78 -12.19 8.81 -8.16
N ALA A 79 -11.51 7.78 -8.67
CA ALA A 79 -12.07 6.45 -8.87
C ALA A 79 -11.91 5.57 -7.61
N ASN A 80 -11.02 5.95 -6.68
CA ASN A 80 -10.79 5.27 -5.41
C ASN A 80 -11.40 5.98 -4.18
N ILE A 81 -12.46 6.78 -4.39
CA ILE A 81 -13.15 7.52 -3.32
C ILE A 81 -13.63 6.59 -2.19
N MET A 82 -14.05 5.36 -2.53
CA MET A 82 -14.52 4.40 -1.53
C MET A 82 -13.41 3.96 -0.57
N ALA A 83 -12.21 3.61 -1.08
CA ALA A 83 -11.09 3.26 -0.20
C ALA A 83 -10.57 4.47 0.57
N HIS A 84 -10.56 5.65 -0.05
CA HIS A 84 -10.20 6.90 0.64
C HIS A 84 -11.15 7.19 1.81
N ASN A 85 -12.46 7.07 1.59
CA ASN A 85 -13.47 7.25 2.64
C ASN A 85 -13.31 6.20 3.75
N LEU A 86 -13.02 4.95 3.40
CA LEU A 86 -12.80 3.88 4.36
C LEU A 86 -11.56 4.13 5.25
N ALA A 87 -10.44 4.56 4.65
CA ALA A 87 -9.22 4.91 5.38
C ALA A 87 -9.46 6.11 6.32
N LYS A 88 -10.18 7.13 5.85
CA LYS A 88 -10.52 8.32 6.63
C LYS A 88 -11.49 8.01 7.78
N ALA A 89 -12.45 7.12 7.59
CA ALA A 89 -13.32 6.66 8.66
C ALA A 89 -12.54 5.89 9.73
N SER A 90 -11.60 5.04 9.30
CA SER A 90 -10.74 4.27 10.21
C SER A 90 -9.81 5.17 11.04
N SER A 91 -9.22 6.21 10.45
CA SER A 91 -8.39 7.16 11.21
C SER A 91 -9.21 7.99 12.20
N SER A 92 -10.44 8.35 11.85
CA SER A 92 -11.38 9.02 12.77
C SER A 92 -11.82 8.12 13.93
N LEU A 93 -11.97 6.81 13.69
CA LEU A 93 -12.30 5.83 14.74
C LEU A 93 -11.13 5.61 15.70
N ALA A 94 -9.91 5.50 15.18
CA ALA A 94 -8.72 5.35 16.01
C ALA A 94 -8.53 6.53 16.97
N SER A 95 -8.80 7.76 16.51
CA SER A 95 -8.71 8.96 17.35
C SER A 95 -9.83 9.09 18.40
N LEU A 96 -10.92 8.34 18.26
CA LEU A 96 -11.98 8.27 19.27
C LEU A 96 -11.70 7.24 20.38
N GLN A 97 -10.74 6.34 20.19
CA GLN A 97 -10.40 5.30 21.18
C GLN A 97 -9.34 5.75 22.22
N ASP A 98 -8.79 6.96 22.09
CA ASP A 98 -7.79 7.55 23.01
C ASP A 98 -8.39 8.44 24.13
N HIS A 99 -9.67 8.27 24.47
CA HIS A 99 -10.35 9.00 25.55
C HIS A 99 -11.00 8.10 26.60
#